data_AF-A0A7W6UFS9-F1
#
_entry.id   AF-A0A7W6UFS9-F1
#
_cell.length_a   1.000
_cell.length_b   1.000
_cell.length_c   1.000
_cell.angle_alpha   90.00
_cell.angle_beta   90.00
_cell.angle_gamma   90.00
#
_symmetry.space_group_name_H-M   'P 1'
#
loop_
_entity.id
_entity.type
_entity.pdbx_description
1 polymer ?
#
loop_
_entity_poly.entity_id
_entity_poly.type
_entity_poly.pdbx_seq_one_letter_code
_entity_poly.pdbx_strand_id
1 'polypeptide(L)'
;MIWAVVRYLAYLPVNLLFVGLAYLLSPLLAALSLLTEPRLPGILQWFSTLDSDLDGGISQRVKGYRVGLSGWGLWWQRTCWICRNPAHGWQSELLGMPAPGRIIVRQFSDTPKNQWYVMETAKGVRFFCWKRDQPLFGGFYLKLWFGWVNKAYDGRNHHYAFQIGPKRA
;
A
#
# COMPACT_ATOMS: atom_id res chain seq x y z
N MET A 1 -18.51 13.12 -2.87
CA MET A 1 -17.28 13.01 -3.67
C MET A 1 -16.32 14.14 -3.35
N ILE A 2 -16.76 15.42 -3.39
CA ILE A 2 -15.90 16.57 -3.06
C ILE A 2 -15.22 16.43 -1.69
N TRP A 3 -15.95 16.02 -0.66
CA TRP A 3 -15.40 15.80 0.68
C TRP A 3 -14.33 14.70 0.74
N ALA A 4 -14.45 13.63 -0.05
CA ALA A 4 -13.43 12.58 -0.08
C ALA A 4 -12.17 13.02 -0.84
N VAL A 5 -12.32 13.86 -1.87
CA VAL A 5 -11.17 14.48 -2.55
C VAL A 5 -10.47 15.46 -1.61
N VAL A 6 -11.22 16.32 -0.90
CA VAL A 6 -10.67 17.22 0.11
C VAL A 6 -9.96 16.44 1.21
N ARG A 7 -10.60 15.39 1.75
CA ARG A 7 -9.99 14.47 2.73
C ARG A 7 -8.71 13.86 2.17
N TYR A 8 -8.73 13.40 0.92
CA TYR A 8 -7.57 12.80 0.28
C TYR A 8 -6.40 13.78 0.23
N LEU A 9 -6.64 15.01 -0.26
CA LEU A 9 -5.63 16.04 -0.37
C LEU A 9 -5.15 16.56 0.99
N ALA A 10 -6.04 16.66 1.98
CA ALA A 10 -5.69 17.09 3.33
C ALA A 10 -4.73 16.10 4.02
N TYR A 11 -4.91 14.79 3.82
CA TYR A 11 -4.01 13.78 4.39
C TYR A 11 -2.79 13.48 3.53
N LEU A 12 -2.73 13.97 2.29
CA LEU A 12 -1.63 13.68 1.38
C LEU A 12 -0.26 14.10 1.94
N PRO A 13 -0.06 15.32 2.50
CA PRO A 13 1.23 15.71 3.08
C PRO A 13 1.70 14.78 4.20
N VAL A 14 0.79 14.39 5.09
CA VAL A 14 1.09 13.46 6.20
C VAL A 14 1.40 12.06 5.66
N ASN A 15 0.65 11.58 4.67
CA ASN A 15 0.94 10.31 4.02
C ASN A 15 2.31 10.32 3.34
N LEU A 16 2.68 11.40 2.65
CA LEU A 16 4.00 11.54 2.02
C LEU A 16 5.12 11.55 3.05
N LEU A 17 4.93 12.20 4.21
CA LEU A 17 5.88 12.14 5.32
C LEU A 17 6.08 10.71 5.80
N PHE A 18 5.01 9.96 6.06
CA PHE A 18 5.11 8.57 6.52
C PHE A 18 5.73 7.65 5.46
N VAL A 19 5.44 7.86 4.18
CA VAL A 19 6.10 7.13 3.08
C VAL A 19 7.59 7.45 3.03
N GLY A 20 7.98 8.72 3.17
CA GLY A 20 9.38 9.13 3.24
C GLY A 20 10.10 8.50 4.44
N LEU A 21 9.46 8.52 5.61
CA LEU A 21 9.95 7.84 6.81
C LEU A 21 10.06 6.32 6.61
N ALA A 22 9.12 5.68 5.92
CA ALA A 22 9.19 4.26 5.63
C ALA A 22 10.44 3.91 4.82
N TYR A 23 10.77 4.69 3.80
CA TYR A 23 12.00 4.50 3.02
C TYR A 23 13.25 4.69 3.88
N LEU A 24 13.29 5.79 4.64
CA LEU A 24 14.44 6.15 5.49
C LEU A 24 14.69 5.10 6.58
N LEU A 25 13.62 4.64 7.25
CA LEU A 25 13.69 3.74 8.40
C LEU A 25 13.71 2.26 8.00
N SER A 26 13.42 1.93 6.73
CA SER A 26 13.33 0.54 6.26
C SER A 26 14.52 -0.37 6.65
N PRO A 27 15.80 0.08 6.63
CA PRO A 27 16.90 -0.80 7.00
C PRO A 27 16.95 -1.08 8.51
N LEU A 28 16.59 -0.09 9.33
CA LEU A 28 16.51 -0.22 10.78
C LEU A 28 15.33 -1.09 11.20
N LEU A 29 14.15 -0.88 10.61
CA LEU A 29 12.96 -1.69 10.87
C LEU A 29 13.18 -3.16 10.47
N ALA A 30 13.84 -3.38 9.32
CA ALA A 30 14.24 -4.72 8.91
C ALA A 30 15.22 -5.35 9.92
N ALA A 31 16.23 -4.60 10.38
CA ALA A 31 17.17 -5.10 11.39
C ALA A 31 16.47 -5.47 12.70
N LEU A 32 15.54 -4.63 13.18
CA LEU A 32 14.73 -4.93 14.37
C LEU A 32 13.97 -6.25 14.20
N SER A 33 13.36 -6.50 13.04
CA SER A 33 12.61 -7.74 12.79
C SER A 33 13.47 -9.01 12.79
N LEU A 34 14.79 -8.90 12.60
CA LEU A 34 15.71 -10.03 12.71
C LEU A 34 16.01 -10.38 14.16
N LEU A 35 15.90 -9.39 15.06
CA LEU A 35 16.12 -9.55 16.50
C LEU A 35 14.83 -9.97 17.23
N THR A 36 13.67 -9.72 16.63
CA THR A 36 12.36 -10.02 17.19
C THR A 36 11.60 -11.01 16.30
N GLU A 37 10.55 -10.54 15.64
CA GLU A 37 9.68 -11.33 14.76
C GLU A 37 9.61 -10.68 13.38
N PRO A 38 9.22 -11.44 12.33
CA PRO A 38 8.95 -10.88 11.01
C PRO A 38 7.88 -9.78 11.01
N ARG A 39 7.05 -9.69 12.05
CA ARG A 39 6.01 -8.67 12.19
C ARG A 39 6.51 -7.55 13.13
N LEU A 40 6.38 -6.30 12.68
CA LEU A 40 6.79 -5.15 13.47
C LEU A 40 5.83 -4.92 14.64
N PRO A 41 6.31 -4.64 15.86
CA PRO A 41 5.46 -4.46 17.02
C PRO A 41 4.81 -3.07 17.06
N GLY A 42 3.59 -3.01 17.60
CA GLY A 42 2.91 -1.77 17.96
C GLY A 42 2.84 -0.75 16.82
N ILE A 43 3.22 0.50 17.09
CA ILE A 43 3.17 1.60 16.13
C ILE A 43 4.08 1.39 14.92
N LEU A 44 5.11 0.54 15.02
CA LEU A 44 6.00 0.25 13.90
C LEU A 44 5.30 -0.54 12.79
N GLN A 45 4.20 -1.24 13.13
CA GLN A 45 3.34 -1.91 12.16
C GLN A 45 2.72 -0.95 11.14
N TRP A 46 2.66 0.35 11.44
CA TRP A 46 2.25 1.37 10.48
C TRP A 46 3.16 1.43 9.24
N PHE A 47 4.41 1.00 9.37
CA PHE A 47 5.40 0.99 8.27
C PHE A 47 5.45 -0.34 7.51
N SER A 48 4.65 -1.34 7.89
CA SER A 48 4.60 -2.65 7.23
C SER A 48 3.20 -3.04 6.80
N THR A 49 3.11 -4.09 5.97
CA THR A 49 1.86 -4.69 5.52
C THR A 49 1.04 -5.27 6.67
N LEU A 50 -0.28 -5.21 6.58
CA LEU A 50 -1.18 -5.79 7.60
C LEU A 50 -1.60 -7.23 7.25
N ASP A 51 -1.67 -7.53 5.96
CA ASP A 51 -2.03 -8.82 5.36
C ASP A 51 -0.86 -9.82 5.28
N SER A 52 0.35 -9.36 5.56
CA SER A 52 1.56 -10.19 5.63
C SER A 52 2.59 -9.58 6.55
N ASP A 53 3.50 -10.40 7.05
CA ASP A 53 4.70 -9.94 7.74
C ASP A 53 5.77 -9.43 6.75
N LEU A 54 6.98 -9.15 7.25
CA LEU A 54 8.09 -8.67 6.44
C LEU A 54 8.66 -9.71 5.46
N ASP A 55 8.27 -10.98 5.61
CA ASP A 55 8.58 -12.06 4.69
C ASP A 55 7.47 -12.25 3.63
N GLY A 56 6.49 -11.35 3.59
CA GLY A 56 5.33 -11.40 2.70
C GLY A 56 5.66 -11.55 1.20
N GLY A 57 6.83 -11.08 0.75
CA GLY A 57 7.24 -11.28 -0.64
C GLY A 57 7.49 -12.75 -1.00
N ILE A 58 7.88 -13.58 -0.02
CA ILE A 58 8.01 -15.03 -0.17
C ILE A 58 6.61 -15.65 -0.33
N SER A 59 5.71 -15.39 0.62
CA SER A 59 4.37 -15.99 0.62
C SER A 59 3.53 -15.55 -0.59
N GLN A 60 3.73 -14.32 -1.06
CA GLN A 60 3.09 -13.76 -2.25
C GLN A 60 3.83 -14.06 -3.56
N ARG A 61 4.90 -14.87 -3.53
CA ARG A 61 5.71 -15.27 -4.71
C ARG A 61 6.17 -14.08 -5.55
N VAL A 62 6.57 -12.99 -4.89
CA VAL A 62 7.08 -11.79 -5.56
C VAL A 62 8.44 -12.09 -6.18
N LYS A 63 8.60 -11.80 -7.47
CA LYS A 63 9.86 -12.00 -8.20
C LYS A 63 11.03 -11.37 -7.44
N GLY A 64 12.07 -12.17 -7.18
CA GLY A 64 13.28 -11.76 -6.47
C GLY A 64 13.34 -12.15 -4.99
N TYR A 65 12.21 -12.55 -4.39
CA TYR A 65 12.17 -13.02 -3.00
C TYR A 65 12.47 -14.52 -2.94
N ARG A 66 13.29 -14.95 -1.96
CA ARG A 66 13.78 -16.33 -1.83
C ARG A 66 13.51 -16.88 -0.43
N VAL A 67 13.19 -18.17 -0.37
CA VAL A 67 13.10 -18.94 0.88
C VAL A 67 14.50 -19.23 1.44
N GLY A 68 14.59 -19.44 2.75
CA GLY A 68 15.82 -19.92 3.41
C GLY A 68 16.96 -18.90 3.52
N LEU A 69 16.71 -17.61 3.26
CA LEU A 69 17.69 -16.56 3.52
C LEU A 69 17.82 -16.28 5.01
N SER A 70 19.03 -15.89 5.43
CA SER A 70 19.34 -15.45 6.80
C SER A 70 20.29 -14.25 6.78
N GLY A 71 20.54 -13.65 7.95
CA GLY A 71 21.49 -12.55 8.13
C GLY A 71 21.25 -11.40 7.15
N TRP A 72 22.31 -10.97 6.45
CA TRP A 72 22.28 -9.86 5.50
C TRP A 72 21.29 -10.06 4.34
N GLY A 73 21.15 -11.29 3.84
CA GLY A 73 20.24 -11.59 2.74
C GLY A 73 18.77 -11.40 3.14
N LEU A 74 18.41 -11.91 4.33
CA LEU A 74 17.06 -11.73 4.88
C LEU A 74 16.80 -10.28 5.25
N TRP A 75 17.78 -9.61 5.88
CA TRP A 75 17.73 -8.19 6.17
C TRP A 75 17.36 -7.36 4.94
N TRP A 76 18.13 -7.51 3.87
CA TRP A 76 17.93 -6.74 2.64
C TRP A 76 16.58 -7.02 2.00
N GLN A 77 16.13 -8.28 2.03
CA GLN A 77 14.82 -8.66 1.51
C GLN A 77 13.69 -7.98 2.28
N ARG A 78 13.75 -7.96 3.63
CA ARG A 78 12.77 -7.29 4.48
C ARG A 78 12.80 -5.76 4.31
N THR A 79 13.99 -5.18 4.15
CA THR A 79 14.15 -3.76 3.77
C THR A 79 13.43 -3.46 2.46
N CYS A 80 13.67 -4.29 1.43
CA CYS A 80 13.00 -4.16 0.13
C CYS A 80 11.47 -4.34 0.24
N TRP A 81 10.99 -5.18 1.16
CA TRP A 81 9.56 -5.39 1.39
C TRP A 81 8.88 -4.14 1.93
N ILE A 82 9.49 -3.49 2.93
CA ILE A 82 9.01 -2.22 3.49
C ILE A 82 8.99 -1.16 2.39
N CYS A 83 10.08 -1.02 1.62
CA CYS A 83 10.15 -0.08 0.50
C CYS A 83 9.13 -0.38 -0.62
N ARG A 84 8.75 -1.64 -0.81
CA ARG A 84 7.71 -2.01 -1.78
C ARG A 84 6.31 -1.58 -1.32
N ASN A 85 6.07 -1.58 0.00
CA ASN A 85 4.78 -1.30 0.63
C ASN A 85 4.92 -0.22 1.73
N PRO A 86 5.39 0.99 1.38
CA PRO A 86 5.76 1.99 2.37
C PRO A 86 4.53 2.52 3.11
N ALA A 87 4.60 2.59 4.44
CA ALA A 87 3.52 3.11 5.29
C ALA A 87 2.18 2.37 5.12
N HIS A 88 2.23 1.07 4.79
CA HIS A 88 1.02 0.34 4.41
C HIS A 88 0.01 0.23 5.57
N GLY A 89 0.49 -0.01 6.79
CA GLY A 89 -0.36 -0.06 7.99
C GLY A 89 -1.02 1.29 8.26
N TRP A 90 -0.27 2.38 8.20
CA TRP A 90 -0.77 3.76 8.35
C TRP A 90 -1.91 4.07 7.35
N GLN A 91 -1.69 3.72 6.09
CA GLN A 91 -2.64 3.94 5.00
C GLN A 91 -3.93 3.13 5.13
N SER A 92 -3.84 1.93 5.71
CA SER A 92 -5.02 1.09 5.97
C SER A 92 -5.75 1.46 7.25
N GLU A 93 -5.05 1.53 8.39
CA GLU A 93 -5.69 1.68 9.70
C GLU A 93 -6.19 3.10 9.97
N LEU A 94 -5.41 4.12 9.60
CA LEU A 94 -5.71 5.51 9.97
C LEU A 94 -6.32 6.32 8.84
N LEU A 95 -5.80 6.15 7.62
CA LEU A 95 -6.33 6.86 6.45
C LEU A 95 -7.36 6.06 5.67
N GLY A 96 -7.52 4.77 5.98
CA GLY A 96 -8.45 3.90 5.31
C GLY A 96 -9.91 4.33 5.47
N MET A 97 -10.74 3.83 4.58
CA MET A 97 -12.19 3.91 4.73
C MET A 97 -12.73 2.58 5.26
N PRO A 98 -13.78 2.56 6.08
CA PRO A 98 -14.35 1.31 6.58
C PRO A 98 -14.79 0.36 5.46
N ALA A 99 -14.46 -0.92 5.59
CA ALA A 99 -14.85 -1.97 4.65
C ALA A 99 -16.29 -2.48 4.80
N PRO A 100 -16.89 -2.57 5.99
CA PRO A 100 -18.26 -3.08 6.13
C PRO A 100 -19.31 -2.23 5.39
N GLY A 101 -20.25 -2.91 4.73
CA GLY A 101 -21.44 -2.28 4.13
C GLY A 101 -21.17 -1.36 2.93
N ARG A 102 -19.99 -1.45 2.32
CA ARG A 102 -19.65 -0.70 1.10
C ARG A 102 -20.23 -1.32 -0.17
N ILE A 103 -20.44 -0.49 -1.18
CA ILE A 103 -20.79 -0.91 -2.55
C ILE A 103 -19.98 -0.09 -3.56
N ILE A 104 -19.68 -0.66 -4.73
CA ILE A 104 -19.21 0.13 -5.87
C ILE A 104 -20.45 0.73 -6.53
N VAL A 105 -20.60 2.06 -6.45
CA VAL A 105 -21.75 2.76 -7.04
C VAL A 105 -21.53 3.16 -8.48
N ARG A 106 -20.26 3.27 -8.91
CA ARG A 106 -19.89 3.51 -10.31
C ARG A 106 -18.58 2.82 -10.61
N GLN A 107 -18.51 2.13 -11.74
CA GLN A 107 -17.30 1.49 -12.24
C GLN A 107 -17.11 1.89 -13.70
N PHE A 108 -15.98 2.52 -13.98
CA PHE A 108 -15.61 2.96 -15.33
C PHE A 108 -14.59 1.99 -15.95
N SER A 109 -13.72 1.39 -15.13
CA SER A 109 -12.77 0.37 -15.54
C SER A 109 -12.34 -0.46 -14.32
N ASP A 110 -12.10 -1.74 -14.49
CA ASP A 110 -11.69 -2.69 -13.44
C ASP A 110 -10.46 -3.53 -13.77
N THR A 111 -9.93 -3.40 -14.98
CA THR A 111 -8.72 -4.11 -15.37
C THR A 111 -7.58 -3.81 -14.38
N PRO A 112 -6.71 -4.78 -14.04
CA PRO A 112 -5.67 -4.55 -13.05
C PRO A 112 -4.75 -3.35 -13.35
N LYS A 113 -4.57 -2.99 -14.63
CA LYS A 113 -3.74 -1.88 -15.10
C LYS A 113 -4.50 -0.54 -15.25
N ASN A 114 -5.82 -0.57 -15.22
CA ASN A 114 -6.67 0.61 -15.30
C ASN A 114 -7.91 0.39 -14.44
N GLN A 115 -7.93 0.96 -13.24
CA GLN A 115 -9.07 0.88 -12.33
C GLN A 115 -9.62 2.26 -12.09
N TRP A 116 -10.91 2.44 -12.30
CA TRP A 116 -11.58 3.67 -11.97
C TRP A 116 -12.98 3.37 -11.50
N TYR A 117 -13.22 3.64 -10.22
CA TYR A 117 -14.51 3.38 -9.61
C TYR A 117 -14.77 4.33 -8.44
N VAL A 118 -16.04 4.43 -8.06
CA VAL A 118 -16.53 5.16 -6.89
C VAL A 118 -17.18 4.15 -5.97
N MET A 119 -16.73 4.12 -4.73
CA MET A 119 -17.30 3.32 -3.66
C MET A 119 -18.16 4.22 -2.78
N GLU A 120 -19.22 3.66 -2.21
CA GLU A 120 -20.05 4.32 -1.21
C GLU A 120 -20.13 3.43 0.03
N THR A 121 -19.93 4.01 1.21
CA THR A 121 -20.09 3.30 2.49
C THR A 121 -21.56 3.19 2.86
N ALA A 122 -21.89 2.35 3.85
CA ALA A 122 -23.25 2.25 4.40
C ALA A 122 -23.83 3.59 4.90
N LYS A 123 -22.98 4.59 5.19
CA LYS A 123 -23.38 5.94 5.61
C LYS A 123 -23.52 6.93 4.44
N GLY A 124 -23.50 6.45 3.20
CA GLY A 124 -23.59 7.30 2.00
C GLY A 124 -22.32 8.09 1.66
N VAL A 125 -21.20 7.81 2.33
CA VAL A 125 -19.94 8.53 2.09
C VAL A 125 -19.23 7.94 0.88
N ARG A 126 -18.98 8.77 -0.13
CA ARG A 126 -18.37 8.35 -1.40
C ARG A 126 -16.87 8.52 -1.43
N PHE A 127 -16.15 7.46 -1.79
CA PHE A 127 -14.71 7.41 -2.02
C PHE A 127 -14.43 7.05 -3.47
N PHE A 128 -13.26 7.41 -3.97
CA PHE A 128 -12.86 7.11 -5.34
C PHE A 128 -11.61 6.24 -5.35
N CYS A 129 -11.41 5.52 -6.44
CA CYS A 129 -10.13 4.95 -6.82
C CYS A 129 -9.84 5.36 -8.25
N TRP A 130 -8.60 5.75 -8.49
CA TRP A 130 -8.08 5.88 -9.84
C TRP A 130 -6.69 5.27 -9.90
N LYS A 131 -6.53 4.23 -10.70
CA LYS A 131 -5.28 3.53 -10.97
C LYS A 131 -5.07 3.46 -12.47
N ARG A 132 -3.89 3.80 -12.94
CA ARG A 132 -3.49 3.70 -14.34
C ARG A 132 -2.01 3.36 -14.45
N ASP A 133 -1.70 2.29 -15.15
CA ASP A 133 -0.35 2.00 -15.62
C ASP A 133 -0.22 2.64 -17.00
N GLN A 134 0.36 3.85 -17.06
CA GLN A 134 0.51 4.61 -18.30
C GLN A 134 1.76 4.12 -19.04
N PRO A 135 1.65 3.50 -20.23
CA PRO A 135 2.81 3.06 -20.98
C PRO A 135 3.75 4.23 -21.30
N LEU A 136 5.05 3.95 -21.20
CA LEU A 136 6.16 4.82 -21.61
C LEU A 136 7.01 4.07 -22.67
N PHE A 137 8.05 4.73 -23.18
CA PHE A 137 8.99 4.12 -24.13
C PHE A 137 9.85 3.02 -23.48
N GLY A 138 10.36 2.08 -24.29
CA GLY A 138 11.38 1.12 -23.86
C GLY A 138 10.90 0.03 -22.89
N GLY A 139 9.61 -0.28 -22.88
CA GLY A 139 9.03 -1.26 -21.95
C GLY A 139 8.86 -0.75 -20.53
N PHE A 140 8.89 0.58 -20.33
CA PHE A 140 8.56 1.21 -19.06
C PHE A 140 7.09 1.63 -19.02
N TYR A 141 6.55 1.81 -17.82
CA TYR A 141 5.26 2.45 -17.59
C TYR A 141 5.33 3.32 -16.34
N LEU A 142 4.55 4.40 -16.32
CA LEU A 142 4.33 5.22 -15.15
C LEU A 142 3.12 4.67 -14.40
N LYS A 143 3.35 4.10 -13.21
CA LYS A 143 2.25 3.68 -12.33
C LYS A 143 1.67 4.91 -11.64
N LEU A 144 0.36 5.07 -11.78
CA LEU A 144 -0.43 6.11 -11.14
C LEU A 144 -1.50 5.41 -10.30
N TRP A 145 -1.57 5.72 -9.01
CA TRP A 145 -2.58 5.15 -8.12
C TRP A 145 -2.98 6.14 -7.04
N PHE A 146 -4.27 6.48 -7.01
CA PHE A 146 -4.84 7.49 -6.13
C PHE A 146 -6.20 7.04 -5.58
N GLY A 147 -6.56 7.59 -4.42
CA GLY A 147 -7.84 7.31 -3.76
C GLY A 147 -7.76 6.12 -2.80
N TRP A 148 -8.77 5.24 -2.84
CA TRP A 148 -8.89 4.09 -1.95
C TRP A 148 -9.03 2.77 -2.71
N VAL A 149 -8.30 1.75 -2.27
CA VAL A 149 -8.29 0.44 -2.91
C VAL A 149 -9.49 -0.38 -2.46
N ASN A 150 -10.22 -1.02 -3.38
CA ASN A 150 -11.34 -1.91 -3.06
C ASN A 150 -10.85 -3.30 -2.58
N LYS A 151 -9.79 -3.32 -1.78
CA LYS A 151 -9.27 -4.48 -1.07
C LYS A 151 -9.04 -4.06 0.38
N ALA A 152 -9.64 -4.80 1.31
CA ALA A 152 -9.44 -4.62 2.73
C ALA A 152 -8.33 -5.54 3.20
N TYR A 153 -7.10 -5.03 3.27
CA TYR A 153 -5.92 -5.84 3.58
C TYR A 153 -5.89 -6.30 5.05
N ASP A 154 -6.44 -5.51 5.96
CA ASP A 154 -6.65 -5.86 7.37
C ASP A 154 -8.02 -6.49 7.64
N GLY A 155 -8.83 -6.71 6.59
CA GLY A 155 -10.23 -7.14 6.69
C GLY A 155 -11.18 -6.09 7.29
N ARG A 156 -10.71 -4.89 7.63
CA ARG A 156 -11.46 -3.84 8.33
C ARG A 156 -11.60 -2.56 7.51
N ASN A 157 -10.54 -2.16 6.82
CA ASN A 157 -10.44 -0.90 6.11
C ASN A 157 -9.90 -1.10 4.69
N HIS A 158 -10.50 -0.37 3.76
CA HIS A 158 -9.97 -0.17 2.42
C HIS A 158 -8.84 0.84 2.47
N HIS A 159 -7.72 0.46 1.88
CA HIS A 159 -6.45 1.16 2.00
C HIS A 159 -6.42 2.49 1.22
N TYR A 160 -5.91 3.55 1.84
CA TYR A 160 -5.58 4.82 1.19
C TYR A 160 -4.35 4.65 0.29
N ALA A 161 -4.49 4.86 -1.01
CA ALA A 161 -3.40 4.68 -1.97
C ALA A 161 -2.88 6.02 -2.51
N PHE A 162 -1.56 6.20 -2.47
CA PHE A 162 -0.84 7.17 -3.29
C PHE A 162 0.42 6.50 -3.85
N GLN A 163 0.46 6.31 -5.17
CA GLN A 163 1.64 5.78 -5.85
C GLN A 163 1.85 6.49 -7.18
N ILE A 164 3.03 7.08 -7.34
CA ILE A 164 3.53 7.60 -8.61
C ILE A 164 4.94 7.06 -8.77
N GLY A 165 5.22 6.40 -9.89
CA GLY A 165 6.60 6.04 -10.18
C GLY A 165 6.78 5.19 -11.43
N PRO A 166 7.96 5.32 -12.09
CA PRO A 166 8.29 4.48 -13.22
C PRO A 166 8.45 3.02 -12.78
N LYS A 167 8.01 2.11 -13.63
CA LYS A 167 8.11 0.67 -13.48
C LYS A 167 8.47 0.05 -14.83
N ARG A 168 9.08 -1.13 -14.81
CA ARG A 168 9.38 -1.91 -16.01
C ARG A 168 8.31 -2.99 -16.19
N ALA A 169 7.84 -3.15 -17.42
CA ALA A 169 6.85 -4.17 -17.81
C ALA A 169 7.41 -5.59 -17.72
#